data_AF-A0A9P9WJE2-F1
#
_entry.id   AF-A0A9P9WJE2-F1
#
_cell.length_a   1.000
_cell.length_b   1.000
_cell.length_c   1.000
_cell.angle_alpha   90.00
_cell.angle_beta   90.00
_cell.angle_gamma   90.00
#
_symmetry.space_group_name_H-M   'P 1'
#
loop_
_entity.id
_entity.type
_entity.pdbx_description
1 polymer ?
#
loop_
_entity_poly.entity_id
_entity_poly.type
_entity_poly.pdbx_seq_one_letter_code
_entity_poly.pdbx_strand_id
1 'polypeptide(L)'
;MYDFSQYGTPSKEWLEVSSDSATPHSSLSVVERQEIVNKMETLSPMVRMVDHNILTQDQSSLKSRSYTSVDSDITQRLPVALYLQGGGFLTGTITSEDAVCSRIAINTGIVVLNVCYRHTPQHTYPVAWNDTHDEFEWLHDHIDDLGGDPQQVMIIGISSGAYLAASFVLEEHLSLGSTTRPPIAGQILMVPSLINVECYGPMIEKFQDPSVCSLHKSRDAPLLSLSTLQVYTVRAFRVGNFDMCFTLTSDRGYHRACFKF
;
A
#
# COMPACT_ATOMS: atom_id res chain seq x y z
N MET A 1 24.42 -11.34 -12.97
CA MET A 1 23.33 -11.71 -12.03
C MET A 1 23.73 -11.15 -10.69
N TYR A 2 22.93 -10.26 -10.09
CA TYR A 2 23.25 -9.72 -8.77
C TYR A 2 23.04 -10.82 -7.72
N ASP A 3 24.01 -11.03 -6.85
CA ASP A 3 23.94 -12.05 -5.79
C ASP A 3 23.26 -11.46 -4.54
N PHE A 4 22.01 -11.85 -4.34
CA PHE A 4 21.21 -11.47 -3.18
C PHE A 4 21.18 -12.56 -2.09
N SER A 5 22.02 -13.60 -2.19
CA SER A 5 22.02 -14.72 -1.24
C SER A 5 22.24 -14.29 0.21
N GLN A 6 23.01 -13.22 0.43
CA GLN A 6 23.23 -12.59 1.74
C GLN A 6 21.95 -12.05 2.40
N TYR A 7 20.91 -11.74 1.62
CA TYR A 7 19.60 -11.30 2.13
C TYR A 7 18.61 -12.47 2.27
N GLY A 8 18.99 -13.69 1.87
CA GLY A 8 18.15 -14.88 1.92
C GLY A 8 18.15 -15.58 3.28
N THR A 9 19.07 -15.21 4.17
CA THR A 9 19.13 -15.73 5.54
C THR A 9 18.51 -14.72 6.52
N PRO A 10 17.63 -15.15 7.43
CA PRO A 10 17.08 -14.24 8.43
C PRO A 10 18.19 -13.59 9.26
N SER A 11 18.03 -12.30 9.57
CA SER A 11 18.98 -11.61 10.46
C SER A 11 18.87 -12.17 11.87
N LYS A 12 19.91 -11.94 12.70
CA LYS A 12 19.90 -12.38 14.09
C LYS A 12 18.71 -11.78 14.86
N GLU A 13 18.43 -10.51 14.61
CA GLU A 13 17.31 -9.77 15.17
C GLU A 13 15.96 -10.38 14.74
N TRP A 14 15.83 -10.79 13.47
CA TRP A 14 14.62 -11.47 13.01
C TRP A 14 14.44 -12.84 13.66
N LEU A 15 15.53 -13.60 13.82
CA LEU A 15 15.48 -14.90 14.51
C LEU A 15 15.04 -14.73 15.96
N GLU A 16 15.56 -13.72 16.66
CA GLU A 16 15.15 -13.39 18.03
C GLU A 16 13.64 -13.07 18.10
N VAL A 17 13.14 -12.19 17.23
CA VAL A 17 11.71 -11.84 17.15
C VAL A 17 10.83 -13.04 16.80
N SER A 18 11.25 -13.87 15.84
CA SER A 18 10.46 -15.02 15.38
C SER A 18 10.48 -16.22 16.33
N SER A 19 11.51 -16.32 17.18
CA SER A 19 11.65 -17.39 18.18
C SER A 19 10.73 -17.20 19.38
N ASP A 20 10.23 -15.96 19.58
CA ASP A 20 9.24 -15.67 20.58
C ASP A 20 7.88 -16.19 20.10
N SER A 21 7.46 -17.34 20.64
CA SER A 21 6.23 -18.06 20.25
C SER A 21 4.91 -17.29 20.45
N ALA A 22 4.98 -16.06 20.94
CA ALA A 22 3.88 -15.12 20.94
C ALA A 22 3.72 -14.50 19.55
N THR A 23 3.02 -15.20 18.65
CA THR A 23 1.93 -14.55 17.92
C THR A 23 1.08 -15.56 17.17
N PRO A 24 -0.22 -15.54 17.48
CA PRO A 24 -1.19 -15.26 16.46
C PRO A 24 -1.60 -13.79 16.61
N HIS A 25 -1.29 -12.94 15.63
CA HIS A 25 -1.86 -11.60 15.51
C HIS A 25 -3.41 -11.59 15.48
N SER A 26 -4.05 -12.76 15.41
CA SER A 26 -5.48 -12.95 15.62
C SER A 26 -5.94 -12.90 17.09
N SER A 27 -5.03 -12.71 18.06
CA SER A 27 -5.34 -12.76 19.50
C SER A 27 -4.71 -11.65 20.36
N LEU A 28 -4.23 -10.55 19.75
CA LEU A 28 -3.64 -9.45 20.54
C LEU A 28 -4.64 -8.91 21.56
N SER A 29 -4.25 -8.92 22.83
CA SER A 29 -4.98 -8.30 23.92
C SER A 29 -5.00 -6.78 23.75
N VAL A 30 -5.94 -6.09 24.41
CA VAL A 30 -6.02 -4.62 24.41
C VAL A 30 -4.69 -3.98 24.84
N VAL A 31 -3.90 -4.68 25.69
CA VAL A 31 -2.61 -4.22 26.20
C VAL A 31 -1.51 -4.25 25.13
N GLU A 32 -1.49 -5.26 24.25
CA GLU A 32 -0.48 -5.33 23.19
C GLU A 32 -0.78 -4.39 22.02
N ARG A 33 -2.07 -4.06 21.81
CA ARG A 33 -2.44 -2.90 20.97
C ARG A 33 -1.91 -1.59 21.57
N GLN A 34 -1.84 -1.50 22.90
CA GLN A 34 -1.28 -0.35 23.61
C GLN A 34 0.25 -0.23 23.42
N GLU A 35 0.98 -1.32 23.19
CA GLU A 35 2.42 -1.23 22.90
C GLU A 35 2.74 -0.73 21.47
N ILE A 36 1.84 -0.97 20.51
CA ILE A 36 1.89 -0.29 19.20
C ILE A 36 1.59 1.22 19.39
N VAL A 37 0.69 1.56 20.33
CA VAL A 37 0.42 2.95 20.76
C VAL A 37 1.65 3.59 21.43
N ASN A 38 2.51 2.83 22.12
CA ASN A 38 3.77 3.36 22.68
C ASN A 38 4.72 3.95 21.63
N LYS A 39 4.64 3.55 20.35
CA LYS A 39 5.40 4.22 19.28
C LYS A 39 4.78 5.56 18.89
N MET A 40 3.45 5.67 18.86
CA MET A 40 2.77 6.92 18.51
C MET A 40 2.81 7.96 19.61
N GLU A 41 2.74 7.57 20.88
CA GLU A 41 2.85 8.49 22.01
C GLU A 41 4.17 9.30 21.96
N THR A 42 5.27 8.65 21.57
CA THR A 42 6.56 9.35 21.40
C THR A 42 6.60 10.29 20.19
N LEU A 43 5.84 9.98 19.12
CA LEU A 43 5.87 10.74 17.86
C LEU A 43 4.88 11.90 17.85
N SER A 44 3.75 11.76 18.56
CA SER A 44 2.64 12.72 18.52
C SER A 44 3.05 14.18 18.81
N PRO A 45 4.01 14.49 19.71
CA PRO A 45 4.45 15.88 19.92
C PRO A 45 5.23 16.48 18.77
N MET A 46 5.80 15.65 17.88
CA MET A 46 6.68 16.04 16.78
C MET A 46 5.94 16.15 15.43
N VAL A 47 4.65 15.83 15.39
CA VAL A 47 3.86 15.80 14.16
C VAL A 47 2.50 16.44 14.37
N ARG A 48 2.11 17.31 13.45
CA ARG A 48 0.74 17.82 13.35
C ARG A 48 -0.08 16.84 12.51
N MET A 49 -1.15 16.32 13.09
CA MET A 49 -2.11 15.44 12.42
C MET A 49 -3.43 16.20 12.22
N VAL A 50 -3.97 16.16 11.01
CA VAL A 50 -5.27 16.76 10.67
C VAL A 50 -6.11 15.75 9.91
N ASP A 51 -7.32 15.50 10.39
CA ASP A 51 -8.28 14.60 9.75
C ASP A 51 -9.06 15.34 8.67
N HIS A 52 -9.27 14.66 7.55
CA HIS A 52 -9.98 15.14 6.38
C HIS A 52 -11.11 14.17 6.01
N ASN A 53 -12.13 14.69 5.36
CA ASN A 53 -13.18 13.88 4.74
C ASN A 53 -13.14 14.14 3.23
N ILE A 54 -12.87 13.10 2.45
CA ILE A 54 -12.83 13.16 1.00
C ILE A 54 -14.19 12.69 0.49
N LEU A 55 -14.86 13.50 -0.31
CA LEU A 55 -16.11 13.13 -0.97
C LEU A 55 -15.77 12.46 -2.32
N THR A 56 -16.12 11.20 -2.47
CA THR A 56 -15.88 10.42 -3.69
C THR A 56 -16.91 10.74 -4.76
N GLN A 57 -16.63 10.33 -6.00
CA GLN A 57 -17.56 10.48 -7.12
C GLN A 57 -18.92 9.82 -6.84
N ASP A 58 -18.91 8.67 -6.16
CA ASP A 58 -20.12 7.94 -5.75
C ASP A 58 -20.80 8.49 -4.48
N GLN A 59 -20.40 9.68 -4.03
CA GLN A 59 -20.95 10.39 -2.87
C GLN A 59 -20.69 9.70 -1.52
N SER A 60 -19.71 8.80 -1.45
CA SER A 60 -19.20 8.27 -0.19
C SER A 60 -18.20 9.23 0.44
N SER A 61 -17.97 9.08 1.75
CA SER A 61 -16.97 9.86 2.47
C SER A 61 -15.81 8.97 2.92
N LEU A 62 -14.61 9.22 2.40
CA LEU A 62 -13.38 8.57 2.83
C LEU A 62 -12.74 9.37 3.96
N LYS A 63 -12.19 8.66 4.94
CA LYS A 63 -11.38 9.26 6.00
C LYS A 63 -9.94 9.36 5.53
N SER A 64 -9.38 10.55 5.67
CA SER A 64 -7.99 10.85 5.35
C SER A 64 -7.35 11.61 6.52
N ARG A 65 -6.02 11.55 6.62
CA ARG A 65 -5.24 12.24 7.64
C ARG A 65 -3.95 12.74 7.05
N SER A 66 -3.70 14.03 7.19
CA SER A 66 -2.41 14.63 6.83
C SER A 66 -1.48 14.68 8.04
N TYR A 67 -0.20 14.42 7.80
CA TYR A 67 0.89 14.49 8.78
C TYR A 67 1.92 15.50 8.28
N THR A 68 2.30 16.43 9.14
CA THR A 68 3.36 17.41 8.86
C THR A 68 4.25 17.50 10.09
N SER A 69 5.57 17.55 9.91
CA SER A 69 6.48 17.81 11.03
C SER A 69 6.14 19.17 11.69
N VAL A 70 6.25 19.25 13.01
CA VAL A 70 6.12 20.55 13.71
C VAL A 70 7.27 21.51 13.38
N ASP A 71 8.40 20.97 12.93
CA ASP A 71 9.59 21.73 12.54
C ASP A 71 9.58 22.14 11.06
N SER A 72 8.53 21.79 10.30
CA SER A 72 8.41 22.17 8.90
C SER A 72 8.29 23.69 8.74
N ASP A 73 9.05 24.26 7.80
CA ASP A 73 8.97 25.68 7.44
C ASP A 73 7.64 25.97 6.72
N ILE A 74 6.67 26.51 7.47
CA ILE A 74 5.34 26.85 6.96
C ILE A 74 5.34 28.01 5.94
N THR A 75 6.48 28.67 5.72
CA THR A 75 6.60 29.73 4.70
C THR A 75 6.91 29.17 3.31
N GLN A 76 7.29 27.90 3.22
CA GLN A 76 7.58 27.21 1.96
C GLN A 76 6.48 26.21 1.62
N ARG A 77 6.24 26.03 0.31
CA ARG A 77 5.43 24.92 -0.19
C ARG A 77 6.25 23.64 -0.08
N LEU A 78 5.67 22.60 0.54
CA LEU A 78 6.35 21.33 0.81
C LEU A 78 5.99 20.27 -0.25
N PRO A 79 6.87 19.31 -0.56
CA PRO A 79 6.44 18.11 -1.27
C PRO A 79 5.31 17.38 -0.53
N VAL A 80 4.44 16.71 -1.27
CA VAL A 80 3.29 15.98 -0.71
C VAL A 80 3.31 14.54 -1.17
N ALA A 81 3.16 13.60 -0.23
CA ALA A 81 3.01 12.19 -0.52
C ALA A 81 1.57 11.74 -0.29
N LEU A 82 0.91 11.20 -1.33
CA LEU A 82 -0.28 10.37 -1.13
C LEU A 82 0.17 9.00 -0.64
N TYR A 83 -0.25 8.61 0.57
CA TYR A 83 0.11 7.35 1.20
C TYR A 83 -1.07 6.38 1.16
N LEU A 84 -0.88 5.26 0.47
CA LEU A 84 -1.85 4.18 0.33
C LEU A 84 -1.50 3.04 1.29
N GLN A 85 -2.37 2.84 2.28
CA GLN A 85 -2.15 1.86 3.37
C GLN A 85 -2.15 0.40 2.90
N GLY A 86 -1.62 -0.48 3.75
CA GLY A 86 -1.62 -1.92 3.53
C GLY A 86 -2.92 -2.60 3.96
N GLY A 87 -2.82 -3.88 4.33
CA GLY A 87 -3.94 -4.65 4.91
C GLY A 87 -4.69 -5.54 3.92
N GLY A 88 -4.13 -5.76 2.72
CA GLY A 88 -4.61 -6.76 1.77
C GLY A 88 -6.01 -6.49 1.25
N PHE A 89 -6.40 -5.21 1.17
CA PHE A 89 -7.75 -4.74 0.82
C PHE A 89 -8.87 -5.14 1.80
N LEU A 90 -8.58 -5.94 2.83
CA LEU A 90 -9.55 -6.45 3.82
C LEU A 90 -9.55 -5.64 5.11
N THR A 91 -8.42 -5.01 5.43
CA THR A 91 -8.17 -4.41 6.74
C THR A 91 -7.41 -3.10 6.59
N GLY A 92 -7.50 -2.27 7.62
CA GLY A 92 -6.88 -0.95 7.66
C GLY A 92 -7.85 0.06 8.26
N THR A 93 -7.29 1.07 8.92
CA THR A 93 -8.02 2.16 9.56
C THR A 93 -7.19 3.42 9.43
N ILE A 94 -7.80 4.58 9.66
CA ILE A 94 -7.09 5.85 9.58
C ILE A 94 -5.84 5.92 10.49
N THR A 95 -5.85 5.18 11.61
CA THR A 95 -4.75 5.13 12.58
C THR A 95 -3.75 4.00 12.33
N SER A 96 -4.01 3.10 11.37
CA SER A 96 -3.18 1.91 11.17
C SER A 96 -1.73 2.23 10.81
N GLU A 97 -1.52 3.34 10.11
CA GLU A 97 -0.20 3.76 9.62
C GLU A 97 0.29 5.07 10.25
N ASP A 98 -0.36 5.54 11.33
CA ASP A 98 -0.01 6.80 12.02
C ASP A 98 1.50 6.88 12.30
N ALA A 99 2.10 5.80 12.80
CA ALA A 99 3.52 5.77 13.15
C ALA A 99 4.45 5.83 11.93
N VAL A 100 4.05 5.19 10.83
CA VAL A 100 4.83 5.17 9.59
C VAL A 100 4.74 6.54 8.91
N CYS A 101 3.53 7.07 8.73
CA CYS A 101 3.30 8.37 8.13
C CYS A 101 3.95 9.50 8.94
N SER A 102 3.86 9.45 10.27
CA SER A 102 4.53 10.43 11.15
C SER A 102 6.05 10.38 11.00
N ARG A 103 6.65 9.17 10.97
CA ARG A 103 8.10 9.02 10.76
C ARG A 103 8.54 9.52 9.39
N ILE A 104 7.75 9.30 8.35
CA ILE A 104 8.06 9.85 7.02
C ILE A 104 8.05 11.38 7.12
N ALA A 105 6.95 11.98 7.58
CA ALA A 105 6.83 13.45 7.68
C ALA A 105 7.95 14.09 8.51
N ILE A 106 8.27 13.52 9.69
CA ILE A 106 9.32 14.03 10.59
C ILE A 106 10.70 13.95 9.94
N ASN A 107 11.05 12.81 9.31
CA ASN A 107 12.41 12.59 8.82
C ASN A 107 12.68 13.21 7.44
N THR A 108 11.64 13.47 6.64
CA THR A 108 11.81 14.00 5.28
C THR A 108 11.33 15.45 5.14
N GLY A 109 10.55 15.97 6.10
CA GLY A 109 10.00 17.33 6.05
C GLY A 109 8.86 17.50 5.04
N ILE A 110 8.32 16.42 4.48
CA ILE A 110 7.21 16.46 3.52
C ILE A 110 5.85 16.37 4.23
N VAL A 111 4.78 16.73 3.53
CA VAL A 111 3.42 16.42 3.96
C VAL A 111 3.07 15.01 3.51
N VAL A 112 2.55 14.19 4.42
CA VAL A 112 2.03 12.85 4.08
C VAL A 112 0.52 12.88 4.23
N LEU A 113 -0.23 12.51 3.20
CA LEU A 113 -1.68 12.33 3.24
C LEU A 113 -1.98 10.82 3.22
N ASN A 114 -2.29 10.24 4.39
CA ASN A 114 -2.75 8.85 4.48
C ASN A 114 -4.24 8.80 4.19
N VAL A 115 -4.66 7.87 3.33
CA VAL A 115 -6.08 7.66 3.09
C VAL A 115 -6.50 6.21 3.35
N CYS A 116 -7.68 6.09 3.96
CA CYS A 116 -8.33 4.83 4.21
C CYS A 116 -9.36 4.54 3.11
N TYR A 117 -8.88 4.06 1.96
CA TYR A 117 -9.73 3.55 0.87
C TYR A 117 -10.67 2.45 1.39
N ARG A 118 -11.80 2.23 0.70
CA ARG A 118 -12.82 1.26 1.14
C ARG A 118 -12.39 -0.20 0.90
N HIS A 119 -12.79 -1.08 1.81
CA HIS A 119 -12.31 -2.45 1.89
C HIS A 119 -13.33 -3.51 1.43
N THR A 120 -12.80 -4.62 0.91
CA THR A 120 -13.55 -5.87 0.68
C THR A 120 -13.85 -6.55 2.02
N PRO A 121 -14.96 -7.33 2.16
CA PRO A 121 -15.95 -7.73 1.15
C PRO A 121 -17.07 -6.74 0.87
N GLN A 122 -17.22 -5.67 1.65
CA GLN A 122 -18.32 -4.70 1.48
C GLN A 122 -18.15 -3.90 0.19
N HIS A 123 -16.91 -3.55 -0.12
CA HIS A 123 -16.53 -2.77 -1.29
C HIS A 123 -15.54 -3.57 -2.12
N THR A 124 -16.06 -4.34 -3.07
CA THR A 124 -15.24 -5.05 -4.04
C THR A 124 -14.73 -4.10 -5.11
N TYR A 125 -13.83 -4.57 -5.97
CA TYR A 125 -13.44 -3.84 -7.16
C TYR A 125 -14.66 -3.34 -7.98
N PRO A 126 -14.63 -2.12 -8.56
CA PRO A 126 -13.50 -1.17 -8.64
C PRO A 126 -13.38 -0.17 -7.50
N VAL A 127 -14.01 -0.39 -6.34
CA VAL A 127 -14.17 0.68 -5.35
C VAL A 127 -12.83 1.24 -4.81
N ALA A 128 -11.93 0.40 -4.29
CA ALA A 128 -10.64 0.89 -3.77
C ALA A 128 -9.76 1.53 -4.85
N TRP A 129 -9.93 1.11 -6.11
CA TRP A 129 -9.27 1.71 -7.26
C TRP A 129 -9.82 3.11 -7.52
N ASN A 130 -11.14 3.26 -7.63
CA ASN A 130 -11.79 4.55 -7.81
C ASN A 130 -11.50 5.50 -6.64
N ASP A 131 -11.46 4.99 -5.40
CA ASP A 131 -11.07 5.75 -4.21
C ASP A 131 -9.66 6.33 -4.39
N THR A 132 -8.71 5.56 -4.94
CA THR A 132 -7.34 6.05 -5.21
C THR A 132 -7.34 7.24 -6.18
N HIS A 133 -8.18 7.22 -7.21
CA HIS A 133 -8.32 8.35 -8.14
C HIS A 133 -8.94 9.58 -7.45
N ASP A 134 -10.04 9.38 -6.72
CA ASP A 134 -10.74 10.45 -6.03
C ASP A 134 -9.84 11.12 -4.97
N GLU A 135 -8.99 10.33 -4.32
CA GLU A 135 -7.98 10.79 -3.37
C GLU A 135 -6.89 11.64 -4.02
N PHE A 136 -6.38 11.20 -5.18
CA PHE A 136 -5.38 11.94 -5.92
C PHE A 136 -5.91 13.29 -6.42
N GLU A 137 -7.14 13.30 -6.96
CA GLU A 137 -7.81 14.54 -7.37
C GLU A 137 -8.06 15.46 -6.18
N TRP A 138 -8.57 14.93 -5.06
CA TRP A 138 -8.82 15.70 -3.85
C TRP A 138 -7.54 16.31 -3.28
N LEU A 139 -6.43 15.55 -3.25
CA LEU A 139 -5.13 16.04 -2.81
C LEU A 139 -4.71 17.26 -3.61
N HIS A 140 -4.87 17.23 -4.94
CA HIS A 140 -4.50 18.36 -5.79
C HIS A 140 -5.45 19.55 -5.63
N ASP A 141 -6.74 19.31 -5.42
CA ASP A 141 -7.71 20.39 -5.15
C ASP A 141 -7.48 21.09 -3.82
N HIS A 142 -6.91 20.39 -2.83
CA HIS A 142 -6.64 20.91 -1.49
C HIS A 142 -5.14 21.08 -1.21
N ILE A 143 -4.31 21.07 -2.26
CA ILE A 143 -2.85 21.12 -2.13
C ILE A 143 -2.40 22.38 -1.38
N ASP A 144 -3.09 23.49 -1.61
CA ASP A 144 -2.78 24.76 -0.98
C ASP A 144 -3.07 24.73 0.53
N ASP A 145 -4.17 24.08 0.94
CA ASP A 145 -4.57 23.90 2.34
C ASP A 145 -3.64 22.96 3.09
N LEU A 146 -3.08 21.97 2.37
CA LEU A 146 -2.04 21.08 2.89
C LEU A 146 -0.68 21.78 3.03
N GLY A 147 -0.50 22.99 2.49
CA GLY A 147 0.80 23.66 2.43
C GLY A 147 1.73 23.05 1.37
N GLY A 148 1.18 22.33 0.41
CA GLY A 148 1.90 21.52 -0.57
C GLY A 148 2.30 22.25 -1.86
N ASP A 149 3.33 21.74 -2.53
CA ASP A 149 3.67 22.10 -3.90
C ASP A 149 3.02 21.11 -4.89
N PRO A 150 2.10 21.56 -5.77
CA PRO A 150 1.41 20.68 -6.72
C PRO A 150 2.34 20.03 -7.75
N GLN A 151 3.57 20.54 -7.94
CA GLN A 151 4.56 19.92 -8.83
C GLN A 151 5.44 18.89 -8.14
N GLN A 152 5.32 18.73 -6.82
CA GLN A 152 6.11 17.80 -6.02
C GLN A 152 5.22 16.80 -5.28
N VAL A 153 4.26 16.23 -6.01
CA VAL A 153 3.37 15.18 -5.51
C VAL A 153 3.96 13.80 -5.83
N MET A 154 4.11 12.96 -4.81
CA MET A 154 4.59 11.58 -4.92
C MET A 154 3.55 10.59 -4.40
N ILE A 155 3.62 9.35 -4.87
CA ILE A 155 2.76 8.25 -4.38
C ILE A 155 3.60 7.25 -3.60
N ILE A 156 3.18 6.95 -2.37
CA ILE A 156 3.78 5.95 -1.50
C ILE A 156 2.71 4.89 -1.22
N GLY A 157 3.07 3.62 -1.28
CA GLY A 157 2.16 2.57 -0.85
C GLY A 157 2.89 1.42 -0.19
N ILE A 158 2.17 0.70 0.69
CA ILE A 158 2.64 -0.52 1.34
C ILE A 158 1.72 -1.70 1.02
N SER A 159 2.29 -2.86 0.68
CA SER A 159 1.54 -4.11 0.41
C SER A 159 0.42 -3.91 -0.63
N SER A 160 -0.86 -4.00 -0.23
CA SER A 160 -2.02 -3.71 -1.10
C SER A 160 -2.09 -2.26 -1.58
N GLY A 161 -1.73 -1.30 -0.73
CA GLY A 161 -1.62 0.09 -1.14
C GLY A 161 -0.47 0.33 -2.11
N ALA A 162 0.61 -0.45 -2.01
CA ALA A 162 1.69 -0.42 -3.00
C ALA A 162 1.24 -1.00 -4.36
N TYR A 163 0.30 -1.95 -4.36
CA TYR A 163 -0.34 -2.40 -5.58
C TYR A 163 -1.17 -1.29 -6.23
N LEU A 164 -2.01 -0.58 -5.45
CA LEU A 164 -2.76 0.58 -5.95
C LEU A 164 -1.81 1.67 -6.47
N ALA A 165 -0.76 2.00 -5.71
CA ALA A 165 0.25 2.98 -6.11
C ALA A 165 0.94 2.60 -7.42
N ALA A 166 1.33 1.33 -7.58
CA ALA A 166 1.94 0.81 -8.79
C ALA A 166 1.01 0.91 -10.00
N SER A 167 -0.24 0.47 -9.84
CA SER A 167 -1.24 0.50 -10.90
C SER A 167 -1.60 1.92 -11.32
N PHE A 168 -1.80 2.83 -10.36
CA PHE A 168 -2.15 4.23 -10.63
C PHE A 168 -1.04 4.97 -11.38
N VAL A 169 0.20 4.90 -10.88
CA VAL A 169 1.34 5.54 -11.56
C VAL A 169 1.58 4.94 -12.94
N LEU A 170 1.36 3.63 -13.13
CA LEU A 170 1.49 2.98 -14.43
C LEU A 170 0.42 3.48 -15.42
N GLU A 171 -0.83 3.59 -14.98
CA GLU A 171 -1.92 4.12 -15.81
C GLU A 171 -1.63 5.55 -16.26
N GLU A 172 -1.18 6.41 -15.33
CA GLU A 172 -0.79 7.79 -15.60
C GLU A 172 0.42 7.89 -16.53
N HIS A 173 1.44 7.06 -16.29
CA HIS A 173 2.62 6.99 -17.16
C HIS A 173 2.27 6.61 -18.60
N LEU A 174 1.31 5.71 -18.78
CA LEU A 174 0.83 5.25 -20.09
C LEU A 174 -0.22 6.19 -20.70
N SER A 175 -0.58 7.29 -20.02
CA SER A 175 -1.62 8.23 -20.45
C SER A 175 -2.97 7.54 -20.70
N LEU A 176 -3.29 6.53 -19.88
CA LEU A 176 -4.56 5.81 -19.91
C LEU A 176 -5.59 6.41 -18.94
N GLY A 177 -5.11 7.17 -17.95
CA GLY A 177 -5.94 7.86 -16.97
C GLY A 177 -6.61 9.11 -17.55
N SER A 178 -7.50 9.69 -16.76
CA SER A 178 -8.27 10.90 -17.10
C SER A 178 -7.82 12.15 -16.35
N THR A 179 -6.81 12.02 -15.47
CA THR A 179 -6.35 13.16 -14.67
C THR A 179 -5.74 14.25 -15.55
N THR A 180 -5.90 15.50 -15.13
CA THR A 180 -5.24 16.66 -15.77
C THR A 180 -4.21 17.31 -14.84
N ARG A 181 -3.84 16.61 -13.76
CA ARG A 181 -2.93 17.10 -12.73
C ARG A 181 -1.46 17.06 -13.20
N PRO A 182 -0.55 17.78 -12.52
CA PRO A 182 0.89 17.69 -12.80
C PRO A 182 1.42 16.25 -12.70
N PRO A 183 2.55 15.95 -13.38
CA PRO A 183 3.17 14.63 -13.32
C PRO A 183 3.54 14.21 -11.90
N ILE A 184 3.38 12.92 -11.61
CA ILE A 184 3.79 12.32 -10.33
C ILE A 184 5.32 12.39 -10.24
N ALA A 185 5.83 13.10 -9.23
CA ALA A 185 7.24 13.39 -9.03
C ALA A 185 8.06 12.17 -8.56
N GLY A 186 7.41 11.17 -7.97
CA GLY A 186 8.07 9.95 -7.52
C GLY A 186 7.12 8.88 -7.01
N GLN A 187 7.64 7.66 -6.91
CA GLN A 187 6.91 6.49 -6.42
C GLN A 187 7.76 5.69 -5.43
N ILE A 188 7.17 5.30 -4.30
CA ILE A 188 7.78 4.39 -3.33
C ILE A 188 6.85 3.20 -3.10
N LEU A 189 7.35 1.99 -3.38
CA LEU A 189 6.60 0.74 -3.24
C LEU A 189 7.19 -0.11 -2.11
N MET A 190 6.52 -0.16 -0.97
CA MET A 190 6.94 -0.94 0.20
C MET A 190 6.31 -2.33 0.16
N VAL A 191 7.14 -3.38 0.15
CA VAL A 191 6.71 -4.80 0.12
C VAL A 191 5.52 -5.08 -0.82
N PRO A 192 5.62 -4.70 -2.11
CA PRO A 192 4.44 -4.57 -2.95
C PRO A 192 3.90 -5.93 -3.41
N SER A 193 2.57 -6.05 -3.45
CA SER A 193 1.88 -7.25 -3.91
C SER A 193 1.55 -7.19 -5.41
N LEU A 194 2.56 -7.07 -6.28
CA LEU A 194 2.38 -6.80 -7.72
C LEU A 194 2.09 -8.03 -8.58
N ILE A 195 2.37 -9.23 -8.06
CA ILE A 195 2.22 -10.48 -8.81
C ILE A 195 1.10 -11.29 -8.18
N ASN A 196 0.07 -11.59 -8.97
CA ASN A 196 -0.99 -12.49 -8.54
C ASN A 196 -0.39 -13.90 -8.31
N VAL A 197 -0.75 -14.55 -7.20
CA VAL A 197 -0.25 -15.89 -6.85
C VAL A 197 -0.50 -16.93 -7.95
N GLU A 198 -1.57 -16.80 -8.73
CA GLU A 198 -1.86 -17.70 -9.84
C GLU A 198 -0.86 -17.57 -10.99
N CYS A 199 -0.23 -16.40 -11.14
CA CYS A 199 0.82 -16.18 -12.14
C CYS A 199 2.13 -16.91 -11.81
N TYR A 200 2.31 -17.41 -10.58
CA TYR A 200 3.51 -18.13 -10.19
C TYR A 200 3.54 -19.57 -10.71
N GLY A 201 2.40 -20.23 -10.97
CA GLY A 201 2.36 -21.62 -11.42
C GLY A 201 3.26 -21.88 -12.65
N PRO A 202 3.04 -21.17 -13.77
CA PRO A 202 3.88 -21.29 -14.96
C PRO A 202 5.34 -20.85 -14.76
N MET A 203 5.62 -20.04 -13.72
CA MET A 203 6.99 -19.66 -13.37
C MET A 203 7.70 -20.76 -12.60
N ILE A 204 7.02 -21.44 -11.67
CA ILE A 204 7.57 -22.55 -10.89
C ILE A 204 8.03 -23.69 -11.81
N GLU A 205 7.28 -24.00 -12.87
CA GLU A 205 7.66 -25.02 -13.85
C GLU A 205 8.99 -24.74 -14.56
N LYS A 206 9.45 -23.47 -14.57
CA LYS A 206 10.73 -23.06 -15.16
C LYS A 206 11.91 -23.19 -14.19
N PHE A 207 11.68 -23.45 -12.91
CA PHE A 207 12.76 -23.64 -11.95
C PHE A 207 13.45 -24.98 -12.20
N GLN A 208 14.79 -24.99 -12.21
CA GLN A 208 15.56 -26.23 -12.22
C GLN A 208 15.32 -27.07 -10.95
N ASP A 209 15.11 -26.38 -9.83
CA ASP A 209 14.73 -26.98 -8.54
C ASP A 209 13.55 -26.19 -7.95
N PRO A 210 12.31 -26.70 -8.04
CA PRO A 210 11.12 -26.06 -7.48
C PRO A 210 11.19 -25.85 -5.96
N SER A 211 12.00 -26.62 -5.23
CA SER A 211 12.15 -26.50 -3.78
C SER A 211 12.79 -25.18 -3.36
N VAL A 212 13.48 -24.50 -4.28
CA VAL A 212 14.08 -23.19 -3.99
C VAL A 212 13.09 -22.03 -4.06
N CYS A 213 11.90 -22.26 -4.61
CA CYS A 213 10.85 -21.25 -4.76
C CYS A 213 10.34 -20.76 -3.38
N SER A 214 10.15 -19.45 -3.24
CA SER A 214 9.63 -18.84 -2.00
C SER A 214 8.23 -19.34 -1.64
N LEU A 215 7.39 -19.71 -2.61
CA LEU A 215 6.08 -20.31 -2.34
C LEU A 215 6.19 -21.70 -1.68
N HIS A 216 7.32 -22.40 -1.85
CA HIS A 216 7.62 -23.64 -1.14
C HIS A 216 8.33 -23.36 0.18
N LYS A 217 9.42 -22.58 0.18
CA LYS A 217 10.21 -22.30 1.39
C LYS A 217 9.46 -21.54 2.48
N SER A 218 8.61 -20.59 2.06
CA SER A 218 7.86 -19.71 2.96
C SER A 218 6.39 -20.09 3.07
N ARG A 219 6.04 -21.32 2.66
CA ARG A 219 4.65 -21.80 2.63
C ARG A 219 3.94 -21.62 3.97
N ASP A 220 4.64 -21.91 5.06
CA ASP A 220 4.10 -21.88 6.42
C ASP A 220 4.65 -20.70 7.23
N ALA A 221 4.99 -19.59 6.56
CA ALA A 221 5.50 -18.40 7.22
C ALA A 221 4.50 -17.91 8.30
N PRO A 222 4.95 -17.60 9.54
CA PRO A 222 4.08 -17.31 10.69
C PRO A 222 3.07 -16.15 10.51
N LEU A 223 3.33 -15.22 9.59
CA LEU A 223 2.47 -14.05 9.34
C LEU A 223 1.73 -14.11 8.01
N LEU A 224 2.40 -14.57 6.96
CA LEU A 224 1.91 -14.53 5.58
C LEU A 224 2.10 -15.89 4.92
N SER A 225 1.52 -16.92 5.54
CA SER A 225 1.49 -18.27 4.98
C SER A 225 0.78 -18.28 3.63
N LEU A 226 1.02 -19.33 2.83
CA LEU A 226 0.37 -19.51 1.54
C LEU A 226 -1.16 -19.57 1.67
N SER A 227 -1.67 -20.19 2.74
CA SER A 227 -3.11 -20.22 3.03
C SER A 227 -3.67 -18.83 3.33
N THR A 228 -2.91 -17.98 4.03
CA THR A 228 -3.28 -16.59 4.32
C THR A 228 -3.26 -15.75 3.03
N LEU A 229 -2.23 -15.89 2.20
CA LEU A 229 -2.15 -15.25 0.88
C LEU A 229 -3.36 -15.58 0.01
N GLN A 230 -3.80 -16.84 0.01
CA GLN A 230 -4.97 -17.27 -0.75
C GLN A 230 -6.26 -16.58 -0.31
N VAL A 231 -6.42 -16.22 0.98
CA VAL A 231 -7.59 -15.45 1.45
C VAL A 231 -7.61 -14.06 0.81
N TYR A 232 -6.45 -13.39 0.78
CA TYR A 232 -6.32 -12.08 0.15
C TYR A 232 -6.54 -12.17 -1.37
N THR A 233 -5.97 -13.16 -2.05
CA THR A 233 -6.07 -13.25 -3.52
C THR A 233 -7.43 -13.72 -4.01
N VAL A 234 -8.02 -14.76 -3.41
CA VAL A 234 -9.27 -15.38 -3.90
C VAL A 234 -10.50 -14.52 -3.61
N ARG A 235 -10.49 -13.68 -2.56
CA ARG A 235 -11.65 -12.84 -2.19
C ARG A 235 -11.50 -11.37 -2.57
N ALA A 236 -10.31 -10.78 -2.48
CA ALA A 236 -10.13 -9.36 -2.82
C ALA A 236 -10.03 -9.12 -4.32
N PHE A 237 -9.52 -10.09 -5.07
CA PHE A 237 -9.26 -9.95 -6.50
C PHE A 237 -10.30 -10.62 -7.41
N ARG A 238 -11.37 -11.24 -6.89
CA ARG A 238 -12.38 -11.88 -7.77
C ARG A 238 -13.54 -10.96 -8.10
N VAL A 239 -13.74 -10.71 -9.40
CA VAL A 239 -14.96 -10.11 -9.97
C VAL A 239 -15.70 -11.21 -10.73
N GLY A 240 -16.73 -11.79 -10.12
CA GLY A 240 -17.41 -12.96 -10.67
C GLY A 240 -16.48 -14.17 -10.79
N ASN A 241 -16.27 -14.67 -12.01
CA ASN A 241 -15.37 -15.81 -12.30
C ASN A 241 -13.94 -15.39 -12.70
N PHE A 242 -13.59 -14.11 -12.59
CA PHE A 242 -12.31 -13.58 -13.08
C PHE A 242 -11.43 -13.11 -11.93
N ASP A 243 -10.15 -13.49 -11.98
CA ASP A 243 -9.12 -12.96 -11.09
C ASP A 243 -8.61 -11.63 -11.64
N MET A 244 -8.59 -10.62 -10.78
CA MET A 244 -7.98 -9.33 -11.05
C MET A 244 -6.47 -9.51 -11.08
N CYS A 245 -5.91 -9.17 -12.23
CA CYS A 245 -4.50 -9.01 -12.42
C CYS A 245 -4.34 -7.73 -13.24
N PHE A 246 -3.88 -6.63 -12.64
CA PHE A 246 -3.42 -5.46 -13.40
C PHE A 246 -2.05 -5.77 -14.03
N THR A 247 -1.94 -6.88 -14.77
CA THR A 247 -0.80 -7.06 -15.67
C THR A 247 -1.24 -6.55 -17.02
N LEU A 248 -0.84 -5.32 -17.37
CA LEU A 248 -0.88 -4.84 -18.74
C LEU A 248 0.17 -5.64 -19.53
N THR A 249 -0.20 -6.83 -20.01
CA THR A 249 0.67 -7.57 -20.92
C THR A 249 0.67 -6.84 -22.25
N SER A 250 1.81 -6.25 -22.64
CA SER A 250 2.04 -5.89 -24.03
C SER A 250 1.97 -7.16 -24.86
N ASP A 251 1.02 -7.19 -25.79
CA ASP A 251 0.82 -8.20 -26.85
C ASP A 251 1.82 -9.36 -26.89
N ARG A 252 1.36 -10.53 -26.43
CA ARG A 252 1.65 -11.86 -27.01
C ARG A 252 0.85 -12.93 -26.27
N GLY A 253 -0.42 -13.04 -26.64
CA GLY A 253 -1.21 -14.27 -26.60
C GLY A 253 -1.12 -15.14 -25.35
N TYR A 254 -1.74 -14.70 -24.26
CA TYR A 254 -2.38 -15.61 -23.29
C TYR A 254 -3.71 -14.97 -22.86
N HIS A 255 -4.82 -15.59 -23.25
CA HIS A 255 -6.15 -15.14 -22.86
C HIS A 255 -6.35 -15.30 -21.35
N ARG A 256 -6.37 -14.20 -20.59
CA ARG A 256 -7.12 -14.02 -19.33
C ARG A 256 -7.26 -12.52 -19.05
N ALA A 257 -8.49 -12.03 -19.21
CA ALA A 257 -9.04 -10.72 -18.85
C ALA A 257 -8.07 -9.51 -18.93
N CYS A 258 -7.66 -9.15 -20.15
CA CYS A 258 -7.35 -7.75 -20.44
C CYS A 258 -8.66 -6.95 -20.39
N PHE A 259 -8.61 -5.78 -19.76
CA PHE A 259 -9.60 -4.72 -19.84
C PHE A 259 -10.16 -4.62 -21.26
N LYS A 260 -11.46 -4.85 -21.42
CA LYS A 260 -12.20 -4.23 -22.52
C LYS A 260 -12.72 -2.91 -21.98
N PHE A 261 -12.18 -1.81 -22.49
CA PHE A 261 -12.77 -0.49 -22.39
C PHE A 261 -14.22 -0.52 -22.91
#